data_AF-A0A518IYJ3-F1
#
_entry.id   AF-A0A518IYJ3-F1
#
_cell.length_a   1.000
_cell.length_b   1.000
_cell.length_c   1.000
_cell.angle_alpha   90.00
_cell.angle_beta   90.00
_cell.angle_gamma   90.00
#
_symmetry.space_group_name_H-M   'P 1'
#
loop_
_entity.id
_entity.type
_entity.pdbx_description
1 polymer ?
#
loop_
_entity_poly.entity_id
_entity_poly.type
_entity_poly.pdbx_seq_one_letter_code
_entity_poly.pdbx_strand_id
1 'polypeptide(L)'
;MRIVLAIHAALILLASTAFTIITAPLGGNSLHWSFYSYSFRSGFGTPHVANYSTAVALTYLIAFVFGGIGFTMASRRGRIRTGMLGIILSVIGFVSFTVELSHVFVDHHRSWIVIAPVAMLVLALIACLPQRDAILRDVKAASV
;
A
#
# COMPACT_ATOMS: atom_id res chain seq x y z
N MET A 1 -14.66 6.31 -2.21
CA MET A 1 -14.09 4.95 -2.20
C MET A 1 -13.22 4.70 -3.43
N ARG A 2 -13.76 4.59 -4.66
CA ARG A 2 -12.94 4.28 -5.87
C ARG A 2 -11.77 5.25 -6.09
N ILE A 3 -12.04 6.56 -6.07
CA ILE A 3 -11.00 7.60 -6.22
C ILE A 3 -9.92 7.47 -5.13
N VAL A 4 -10.33 7.29 -3.87
CA VAL A 4 -9.43 7.13 -2.72
C VAL A 4 -8.53 5.90 -2.87
N LEU A 5 -9.11 4.77 -3.28
CA LEU A 5 -8.35 3.53 -3.53
C LEU A 5 -7.44 3.63 -4.76
N ALA A 6 -7.81 4.42 -5.77
CA ALA A 6 -6.96 4.71 -6.92
C ALA A 6 -5.75 5.56 -6.52
N ILE A 7 -5.95 6.58 -5.68
CA ILE A 7 -4.86 7.38 -5.11
C ILE A 7 -3.93 6.49 -4.28
N HIS A 8 -4.49 5.67 -3.39
CA HIS A 8 -3.73 4.68 -2.63
C HIS A 8 -2.89 3.77 -3.54
N ALA A 9 -3.50 3.19 -4.58
CA ALA A 9 -2.82 2.30 -5.51
C ALA A 9 -1.70 3.01 -6.28
N ALA A 10 -1.93 4.23 -6.76
CA ALA A 10 -0.93 5.04 -7.45
C ALA A 10 0.28 5.33 -6.55
N LEU A 11 0.03 5.73 -5.28
CA LEU A 11 1.10 6.01 -4.32
C LEU A 11 1.88 4.74 -3.95
N ILE A 12 1.21 3.61 -3.74
CA ILE A 12 1.89 2.30 -3.53
C ILE A 12 2.76 1.95 -4.73
N LEU A 13 2.28 2.17 -5.96
CA LEU A 13 3.04 1.87 -7.18
C LEU A 13 4.28 2.77 -7.32
N LEU A 14 4.13 4.07 -7.05
CA LEU A 14 5.24 5.03 -7.06
C LEU A 14 6.29 4.66 -5.99
N ALA A 15 5.85 4.40 -4.76
CA ALA A 15 6.75 4.09 -3.66
C ALA A 15 7.44 2.72 -3.85
N SER A 16 6.72 1.70 -4.32
CA SER A 16 7.28 0.36 -4.56
C SER A 16 8.26 0.31 -5.72
N THR A 17 8.21 1.29 -6.61
CA THR A 17 9.20 1.45 -7.69
C THR A 17 10.26 2.49 -7.37
N ALA A 18 10.28 3.06 -6.16
CA ALA A 18 11.14 4.20 -5.82
C ALA A 18 11.08 5.33 -6.87
N PHE A 19 9.89 5.60 -7.41
CA PHE A 19 9.61 6.53 -8.49
C PHE A 19 10.26 6.20 -9.85
N THR A 20 10.93 5.05 -9.99
CA THR A 20 11.51 4.62 -11.28
C THR A 20 10.45 4.38 -12.34
N ILE A 21 9.20 4.09 -11.97
CA ILE A 21 8.12 3.96 -12.96
C ILE A 21 7.86 5.23 -13.78
N ILE A 22 8.12 6.42 -13.21
CA ILE A 22 7.98 7.70 -13.91
C ILE A 22 9.31 8.22 -14.46
N THR A 23 10.45 7.85 -13.86
CA THR A 23 11.77 8.35 -14.28
C THR A 23 12.48 7.44 -15.29
N ALA A 24 12.17 6.14 -15.33
CA ALA A 24 12.79 5.19 -16.27
C ALA A 24 12.48 5.50 -17.75
N PRO A 25 11.24 5.88 -18.13
CA PRO A 25 10.96 6.30 -19.51
C PRO A 25 11.72 7.57 -19.94
N LEU A 26 12.20 8.37 -18.97
CA LEU A 26 12.97 9.59 -19.22
C LEU A 26 14.47 9.32 -19.37
N GLY A 27 14.90 8.05 -19.41
CA GLY A 27 16.29 7.64 -19.55
C GLY A 27 17.12 7.77 -18.26
N GLY A 28 16.48 8.05 -17.12
CA GLY A 28 17.17 8.36 -15.87
C GLY A 28 17.64 7.15 -15.06
N ASN A 29 16.94 6.00 -15.13
CA ASN A 29 17.24 4.78 -14.35
C ASN A 29 16.53 3.54 -14.95
N SER A 30 16.98 2.33 -14.62
CA SER A 30 16.23 1.11 -14.93
C SER A 30 14.99 0.98 -14.02
N LEU A 31 13.89 0.46 -14.56
CA LEU A 31 12.70 0.15 -13.75
C LEU A 31 13.05 -0.90 -12.69
N HIS A 32 12.89 -0.53 -11.43
CA HIS A 32 13.07 -1.44 -10.30
C HIS A 32 11.77 -1.52 -9.52
N TRP A 33 11.34 -2.73 -9.17
CA TRP A 33 10.14 -2.94 -8.37
C TRP A 33 10.46 -3.77 -7.12
N SER A 34 10.29 -3.17 -5.95
CA SER A 34 10.32 -3.88 -4.67
C SER A 34 9.00 -4.61 -4.44
N PHE A 35 8.98 -5.92 -4.68
CA PHE A 35 7.78 -6.76 -4.56
C PHE A 35 7.48 -7.18 -3.12
N TYR A 36 8.53 -7.42 -2.34
CA TYR A 36 8.46 -7.83 -0.95
C TYR A 36 9.78 -7.44 -0.29
N SER A 37 9.71 -6.65 0.78
CA SER A 37 10.87 -6.33 1.59
C SER A 37 10.54 -6.73 3.01
N TYR A 38 11.19 -7.79 3.46
CA TYR A 38 11.21 -8.22 4.85
C TYR A 38 12.64 -8.05 5.34
N SER A 39 12.89 -6.95 6.04
CA SER A 39 14.18 -6.70 6.68
C SER A 39 14.02 -6.83 8.19
N PHE A 40 14.47 -7.94 8.74
CA PHE A 40 14.67 -8.12 10.18
C PHE A 40 16.18 -8.12 10.44
N ARG A 41 16.77 -6.93 10.62
CA ARG A 41 18.13 -6.85 11.18
C ARG A 41 18.03 -6.91 12.70
N SER A 42 17.97 -8.12 13.24
CA SER A 42 18.15 -8.37 14.67
C SER A 42 19.63 -8.65 14.95
N GLY A 43 20.40 -7.60 15.20
CA GLY A 43 21.73 -7.71 15.79
C GLY A 43 21.84 -6.71 16.92
N PHE A 44 21.97 -7.18 18.16
CA PHE A 44 22.42 -6.31 19.26
C PHE A 44 23.78 -5.72 18.83
N GLY A 45 23.86 -4.40 18.67
CA GLY A 45 25.11 -3.69 18.36
C GLY A 45 25.40 -3.40 16.88
N THR A 46 24.53 -3.73 15.92
CA THR A 46 24.69 -3.27 14.52
C THR A 46 23.67 -2.19 14.16
N PRO A 47 24.08 -1.01 13.66
CA PRO A 47 23.15 0.01 13.20
C PRO A 47 22.35 -0.48 11.99
N HIS A 48 21.04 -0.18 11.98
CA HIS A 48 20.18 -0.40 10.83
C HIS A 48 20.53 0.61 9.74
N VAL A 49 20.59 0.16 8.48
CA VAL A 49 20.76 1.05 7.32
C VAL A 49 19.41 1.11 6.64
N ALA A 50 18.79 2.30 6.63
CA ALA A 50 17.52 2.50 5.97
C ALA A 50 17.65 2.18 4.47
N ASN A 51 16.87 1.21 3.99
CA ASN A 51 16.90 0.80 2.57
C ASN A 51 16.03 1.70 1.68
N TYR A 52 15.28 2.62 2.29
CA TYR A 52 14.35 3.51 1.62
C TYR A 52 14.78 4.96 1.81
N SER A 53 14.70 5.76 0.74
CA SER A 53 14.82 7.21 0.88
C SER A 53 13.63 7.76 1.66
N THR A 54 13.83 8.88 2.36
CA THR A 54 12.77 9.57 3.14
C THR A 54 11.53 9.83 2.29
N ALA A 55 11.71 10.22 1.02
CA ALA A 55 10.60 10.45 0.10
C ALA A 55 9.77 9.18 -0.17
N VAL A 56 10.42 8.03 -0.33
CA VAL A 56 9.73 6.74 -0.52
C VAL A 56 8.96 6.35 0.75
N ALA A 57 9.58 6.49 1.92
CA ALA A 57 8.93 6.18 3.19
C ALA A 57 7.69 7.07 3.45
N LEU A 58 7.78 8.38 3.22
CA LEU A 58 6.66 9.31 3.33
C LEU A 58 5.54 8.97 2.34
N THR A 59 5.89 8.59 1.12
CA THR A 59 4.91 8.20 0.10
C THR A 59 4.14 6.95 0.51
N TYR A 60 4.82 5.97 1.09
CA TYR A 60 4.15 4.81 1.68
C TYR A 60 3.22 5.19 2.84
N LEU A 61 3.65 6.06 3.75
CA LEU A 61 2.79 6.52 4.86
C LEU A 61 1.52 7.18 4.35
N ILE A 62 1.63 8.10 3.39
CA ILE A 62 0.47 8.74 2.76
C ILE A 62 -0.39 7.69 2.06
N ALA A 63 0.22 6.76 1.32
CA ALA A 63 -0.51 5.67 0.68
C ALA A 63 -1.33 4.88 1.69
N PHE A 64 -0.77 4.50 2.84
CA PHE A 64 -1.49 3.73 3.87
C PHE A 64 -2.60 4.52 4.56
N VAL A 65 -2.46 5.84 4.73
CA VAL A 65 -3.57 6.69 5.20
C VAL A 65 -4.74 6.65 4.21
N PHE A 66 -4.48 6.88 2.92
CA PHE A 66 -5.52 6.76 1.89
C PHE A 66 -6.09 5.34 1.79
N GLY A 67 -5.25 4.32 1.96
CA GLY A 67 -5.67 2.91 2.02
C GLY A 67 -6.67 2.66 3.15
N GLY A 68 -6.33 3.07 4.37
CA GLY A 68 -7.20 2.95 5.55
C GLY A 68 -8.55 3.64 5.35
N ILE A 69 -8.57 4.85 4.82
CA ILE A 69 -9.82 5.58 4.50
C ILE A 69 -10.61 4.82 3.43
N GLY A 70 -9.96 4.45 2.32
CA GLY A 70 -10.59 3.77 1.19
C GLY A 70 -11.20 2.42 1.55
N PHE A 71 -10.48 1.60 2.31
CA PHE A 71 -10.94 0.29 2.76
C PHE A 71 -12.00 0.38 3.88
N THR A 72 -11.97 1.41 4.72
CA THR A 72 -13.07 1.71 5.66
C THR A 72 -14.36 2.03 4.91
N MET A 73 -14.29 2.86 3.87
CA MET A 73 -15.45 3.12 3.00
C MET A 73 -15.94 1.85 2.29
N ALA A 74 -15.02 0.97 1.86
CA ALA A 74 -15.36 -0.30 1.23
C ALA A 74 -16.09 -1.26 2.20
N SER A 75 -15.61 -1.37 3.43
CA SER A 75 -16.24 -2.16 4.49
C SER A 75 -17.68 -1.70 4.75
N ARG A 76 -17.89 -0.38 4.88
CA ARG A 76 -19.23 0.23 5.08
C ARG A 76 -20.19 0.03 3.90
N ARG A 77 -19.68 -0.24 2.69
CA ARG A 77 -20.48 -0.51 1.48
C ARG A 77 -20.74 -2.00 1.24
N GLY A 78 -20.59 -2.84 2.27
CA GLY A 78 -20.86 -4.28 2.20
C GLY A 78 -19.69 -5.12 1.68
N ARG A 79 -18.48 -4.55 1.52
CA ARG A 79 -17.27 -5.32 1.22
C ARG A 79 -16.47 -5.60 2.48
N ILE A 80 -17.13 -6.20 3.47
CA ILE A 80 -16.58 -6.32 4.83
C ILE A 80 -15.24 -7.07 4.81
N ARG A 81 -15.14 -8.22 4.14
CA ARG A 81 -13.90 -9.03 4.11
C ARG A 81 -12.73 -8.26 3.47
N THR A 82 -12.91 -7.73 2.27
CA THR A 82 -11.88 -6.98 1.55
C THR A 82 -11.52 -5.68 2.28
N GLY A 83 -12.52 -4.98 2.82
CA GLY A 83 -12.34 -3.76 3.59
C GLY A 83 -11.55 -4.00 4.87
N MET A 84 -11.93 -5.01 5.66
CA MET A 84 -11.21 -5.35 6.90
C MET A 84 -9.78 -5.78 6.64
N LEU A 85 -9.54 -6.64 5.65
CA LEU A 85 -8.19 -7.07 5.30
C LEU A 85 -7.33 -5.88 4.83
N GLY A 86 -7.88 -5.00 4.00
CA GLY A 86 -7.20 -3.80 3.53
C GLY A 86 -6.91 -2.80 4.65
N ILE A 87 -7.80 -2.66 5.65
CA ILE A 87 -7.55 -1.84 6.85
C ILE A 87 -6.39 -2.41 7.66
N ILE A 88 -6.41 -3.72 7.96
CA ILE A 88 -5.36 -4.39 8.74
C ILE A 88 -4.00 -4.20 8.07
N LEU A 89 -3.91 -4.47 6.76
CA LEU A 89 -2.66 -4.31 6.03
C LEU A 89 -2.22 -2.84 5.92
N SER A 90 -3.17 -1.90 5.83
CA SER A 90 -2.85 -0.47 5.87
C SER A 90 -2.26 -0.05 7.21
N VAL A 91 -2.80 -0.56 8.32
CA VAL A 91 -2.28 -0.27 9.67
C VAL A 91 -0.89 -0.88 9.86
N ILE A 92 -0.70 -2.15 9.48
CA ILE A 92 0.61 -2.82 9.56
C ILE A 92 1.65 -2.04 8.75
N GLY A 93 1.33 -1.70 7.50
CA GLY A 93 2.21 -0.93 6.62
C GLY A 93 2.51 0.46 7.17
N PHE A 94 1.52 1.17 7.71
CA PHE A 94 1.70 2.48 8.32
C PHE A 94 2.66 2.43 9.52
N VAL A 95 2.47 1.46 10.43
CA VAL A 95 3.36 1.28 11.58
C VAL A 95 4.77 0.92 11.14
N SER A 96 4.92 -0.01 10.19
CA SER A 96 6.22 -0.39 9.63
C SER A 96 6.98 0.81 9.05
N PHE A 97 6.33 1.65 8.24
CA PHE A 97 7.00 2.82 7.66
C PHE A 97 7.16 3.98 8.62
N THR A 98 6.38 4.04 9.71
CA THR A 98 6.61 5.01 10.79
C THR A 98 7.88 4.67 11.55
N VAL A 99 8.10 3.37 11.84
CA VAL A 99 9.35 2.88 12.42
C VAL A 99 10.51 3.09 11.46
N GLU A 100 10.32 2.80 10.15
CA GLU A 100 11.36 3.06 9.16
C GLU A 100 11.73 4.56 9.10
N LEU A 101 10.74 5.45 9.15
CA LEU A 101 10.95 6.90 9.16
C LEU A 101 11.64 7.37 10.45
N SER A 102 11.36 6.74 11.60
CA SER A 102 12.01 7.15 12.85
C SER A 102 13.52 6.90 12.83
N HIS A 103 14.03 5.98 12.00
CA HIS A 103 15.48 5.80 11.79
C HIS A 103 16.16 7.03 11.16
N VAL A 104 15.40 7.92 10.51
CA VAL A 104 15.95 9.18 9.98
C VAL A 104 16.28 10.15 11.13
N PHE A 105 15.58 10.03 12.27
CA PHE A 105 15.67 10.97 13.39
C PHE A 105 16.37 10.38 14.61
N VAL A 106 16.33 9.06 14.78
CA VAL A 106 16.89 8.37 15.94
C VAL A 106 17.54 7.07 15.49
N ASP A 107 18.81 6.90 15.82
CA ASP A 107 19.52 5.64 15.60
C ASP A 107 19.03 4.59 16.59
N HIS A 108 18.24 3.64 16.09
CA HIS A 108 17.83 2.46 16.85
C HIS A 108 17.99 1.18 16.03
N HIS A 109 18.19 0.06 16.71
CA HIS A 109 18.66 -1.21 16.10
C HIS A 109 17.54 -2.10 15.53
N ARG A 110 16.32 -1.59 15.38
CA ARG A 110 15.16 -2.41 14.99
C ARG A 110 14.42 -1.77 13.83
N SER A 111 14.51 -2.38 12.65
CA SER A 111 13.57 -2.13 11.56
C SER A 111 12.66 -3.34 11.40
N TRP A 112 11.36 -3.08 11.26
CA TRP A 112 10.36 -4.09 10.97
C TRP A 112 9.49 -3.61 9.81
N ILE A 113 9.91 -3.96 8.60
CA ILE A 113 9.14 -3.67 7.39
C ILE A 113 8.46 -4.96 6.95
N VAL A 114 7.13 -4.94 6.99
CA VAL A 114 6.30 -5.95 6.34
C VAL A 114 5.41 -5.23 5.36
N ILE A 115 5.79 -5.26 4.09
CA ILE A 115 4.96 -4.70 3.02
C ILE A 115 4.80 -5.69 1.87
N ALA A 116 3.56 -5.84 1.43
CA ALA A 116 3.19 -6.57 0.21
C ALA A 116 2.44 -5.62 -0.73
N PRO A 117 3.15 -4.77 -1.50
CA PRO A 117 2.55 -3.79 -2.42
C PRO A 117 1.56 -4.46 -3.40
N VAL A 118 1.92 -5.63 -3.91
CA VAL A 118 1.07 -6.43 -4.82
C VAL A 118 -0.25 -6.82 -4.16
N ALA A 119 -0.22 -7.29 -2.91
CA ALA A 119 -1.44 -7.67 -2.20
C ALA A 119 -2.37 -6.45 -1.99
N MET A 120 -1.79 -5.29 -1.67
CA MET A 120 -2.54 -4.04 -1.50
C MET A 120 -3.19 -3.58 -2.81
N LEU A 121 -2.45 -3.65 -3.93
CA LEU A 121 -2.96 -3.33 -5.26
C LEU A 121 -4.12 -4.27 -5.65
N VAL A 122 -3.97 -5.57 -5.43
CA VAL A 122 -5.02 -6.56 -5.69
C VAL A 122 -6.26 -6.29 -4.86
N LEU A 123 -6.10 -5.97 -3.56
CA LEU A 123 -7.24 -5.64 -2.70
C LEU A 123 -7.94 -4.35 -3.12
N ALA A 124 -7.19 -3.33 -3.55
CA ALA A 124 -7.76 -2.09 -4.06
C ALA A 124 -8.60 -2.33 -5.33
N LEU A 125 -8.13 -3.20 -6.24
CA LEU A 125 -8.86 -3.61 -7.43
C LEU A 125 -10.15 -4.38 -7.08
N ILE A 126 -10.04 -5.41 -6.22
CA ILE A 126 -11.19 -6.21 -5.78
C ILE A 126 -12.24 -5.34 -5.08
N ALA A 127 -11.80 -4.36 -4.27
CA ALA A 127 -12.69 -3.42 -3.61
C ALA A 127 -13.44 -2.50 -4.61
N CYS A 128 -12.94 -2.32 -5.84
CA CYS A 128 -13.56 -1.47 -6.86
C CYS A 128 -14.52 -2.21 -7.82
N LEU A 129 -14.34 -3.52 -8.03
CA LEU A 129 -15.17 -4.37 -8.91
C LEU A 129 -16.66 -4.28 -8.56
N PRO A 130 -17.63 -4.34 -9.48
CA PRO A 130 -19.06 -4.33 -9.10
C PRO A 130 -19.41 -5.49 -8.14
N GLN A 131 -20.34 -5.25 -7.20
CA GLN A 131 -20.85 -6.33 -6.34
C GLN A 131 -21.71 -7.27 -7.18
N ARG A 132 -21.59 -8.58 -6.96
CA ARG A 132 -22.32 -9.61 -7.69
C ARG A 132 -23.85 -9.39 -7.63
N ASP A 133 -24.33 -8.89 -6.50
CA ASP A 133 -25.75 -8.57 -6.29
C ASP A 133 -26.23 -7.37 -7.11
N ALA A 134 -25.34 -6.41 -7.42
CA ALA A 134 -25.67 -5.30 -8.32
C ALA A 134 -25.78 -5.79 -9.76
N ILE A 135 -24.86 -6.67 -10.20
CA ILE A 135 -24.90 -7.28 -11.53
C ILE A 135 -26.19 -8.09 -11.72
N LEU A 136 -26.58 -8.88 -10.72
CA LEU A 136 -27.81 -9.68 -10.79
C LEU A 136 -29.08 -8.82 -10.78
N ARG A 137 -29.08 -7.67 -10.10
CA ARG A 137 -30.19 -6.70 -10.14
C ARG A 137 -30.31 -6.05 -11.52
N ASP A 138 -29.20 -5.64 -12.10
CA ASP A 138 -29.18 -4.99 -13.42
C ASP A 138 -29.65 -5.96 -14.52
N VAL A 139 -29.21 -7.23 -14.46
CA VAL A 139 -29.69 -8.27 -15.39
C VAL A 139 -31.20 -8.51 -15.23
N LYS A 140 -31.70 -8.54 -13.99
CA LYS A 140 -33.14 -8.72 -13.73
C LYS A 140 -34.00 -7.52 -14.17
N ALA A 141 -33.43 -6.31 -14.12
CA ALA A 141 -34.09 -5.10 -14.60
C ALA A 141 -34.11 -4.99 -16.13
N ALA A 142 -33.10 -5.53 -16.83
CA ALA A 142 -33.02 -5.54 -18.28
C ALA A 142 -33.88 -6.64 -18.96
N SER A 143 -34.41 -7.59 -18.19
CA SER A 143 -35.27 -8.68 -18.67
C SER A 143 -36.78 -8.38 -18.59
N VAL A 144 -37.16 -7.14 -18.28
CA VAL A 144 -38.55 -6.65 -18.21
C VAL A 144 -38.74 -5.59 -19.29
#